data_AF-A0A7C4BAB8-F1
#
_entry.id   AF-A0A7C4BAB8-F1
#
_cell.length_a   1.000
_cell.length_b   1.000
_cell.length_c   1.000
_cell.angle_alpha   90.00
_cell.angle_beta   90.00
_cell.angle_gamma   90.00
#
_symmetry.space_group_name_H-M   'P 1'
#
loop_
_entity.id
_entity.type
_entity.pdbx_description
1 polymer ?
#
loop_
_entity_poly.entity_id
_entity_poly.type
_entity_poly.pdbx_seq_one_letter_code
_entity_poly.pdbx_strand_id
1 'polypeptide(L)'
;MCTERVSSKGLAVRGATALILLAIMLFLFSTGLYIRVPLGYGFYLGDIVVVALVLLFIAKAEQLVAPLSSVVSLALEVESRVVASIVQAVLRLLEIAVAYYTLRRVFYLLTAPAIGLENSSIAYDAIFLVAACIVAYNLVKSLAR
;
A
#
# COMPACT_ATOMS: atom_id res chain seq x y z
N MET A 1 -18.53 21.12 24.98
CA MET A 1 -17.82 19.97 24.39
C MET A 1 -16.48 20.45 23.88
N CYS A 2 -15.41 20.19 24.63
CA CYS A 2 -14.06 20.59 24.25
C CYS A 2 -13.59 19.70 23.10
N THR A 3 -13.60 20.22 21.87
CA THR A 3 -12.93 19.61 20.74
C THR A 3 -11.44 19.63 21.00
N GLU A 4 -10.91 18.48 21.41
CA GLU A 4 -9.48 18.20 21.49
C GLU A 4 -8.86 18.58 20.13
N ARG A 5 -8.07 19.67 20.08
CA ARG A 5 -7.29 20.02 18.89
C ARG A 5 -6.22 18.94 18.73
N VAL A 6 -6.58 17.85 18.06
CA VAL A 6 -5.60 16.81 17.70
C VAL A 6 -4.60 17.47 16.77
N SER A 7 -3.40 17.72 17.28
CA SER A 7 -2.30 18.32 16.53
C SER A 7 -2.02 17.47 15.28
N SER A 8 -1.84 18.12 14.12
CA SER A 8 -1.52 17.44 12.85
C SER A 8 -0.30 16.53 12.95
N LYS A 9 0.67 16.91 13.78
CA LYS A 9 1.84 16.07 14.12
C LYS A 9 1.43 14.78 14.84
N GLY A 10 0.49 14.86 15.79
CA GLY A 10 -0.02 13.70 16.51
C GLY A 10 -0.81 12.75 15.60
N LEU A 11 -1.56 13.29 14.64
CA LEU A 11 -2.29 12.52 13.65
C LEU A 11 -1.34 11.81 12.66
N ALA A 12 -0.29 12.50 12.22
CA ALA A 12 0.76 11.93 11.37
C ALA A 12 1.53 10.80 12.06
N VAL A 13 1.92 10.99 13.33
CA VAL A 13 2.63 9.94 14.10
C VAL A 13 1.73 8.73 14.30
N ARG A 14 0.47 8.91 14.73
CA ARG A 14 -0.49 7.80 14.88
C ARG A 14 -0.70 7.05 13.57
N GLY A 15 -0.83 7.77 12.46
CA GLY A 15 -0.95 7.20 11.13
C GLY A 15 0.29 6.38 10.74
N ALA A 16 1.49 6.95 10.91
CA ALA A 16 2.74 6.29 10.58
C ALA A 16 2.96 5.04 11.44
N THR A 17 2.69 5.11 12.75
CA THR A 17 2.75 3.94 13.63
C THR A 17 1.75 2.86 13.20
N ALA A 18 0.53 3.23 12.80
CA ALA A 18 -0.43 2.27 12.28
C ALA A 18 0.03 1.61 10.98
N LEU A 19 0.64 2.36 10.05
CA LEU A 19 1.23 1.80 8.82
C LEU A 19 2.39 0.84 9.13
N ILE A 20 3.27 1.20 10.07
CA ILE A 20 4.38 0.33 10.48
C ILE A 20 3.85 -0.95 11.10
N LEU A 21 2.87 -0.86 12.00
CA LEU A 21 2.22 -2.03 12.60
C LEU A 21 1.54 -2.91 11.54
N LEU A 22 0.84 -2.31 10.57
CA LEU A 22 0.23 -3.05 9.46
C LEU A 22 1.29 -3.71 8.58
N ALA A 23 2.42 -3.04 8.29
CA ALA A 23 3.52 -3.62 7.54
C ALA A 23 4.15 -4.82 8.28
N ILE A 24 4.33 -4.72 9.60
CA ILE A 24 4.82 -5.82 10.45
C ILE A 24 3.82 -6.98 10.44
N MET A 25 2.51 -6.70 10.59
CA MET A 25 1.48 -7.75 10.50
C MET A 25 1.49 -8.42 9.12
N LEU A 26 1.54 -7.65 8.04
CA LEU A 26 1.64 -8.17 6.67
C LEU A 26 2.87 -9.06 6.50
N PHE A 27 4.01 -8.64 7.01
CA PHE A 27 5.23 -9.44 6.98
C PHE A 27 5.07 -10.75 7.75
N LEU A 28 4.53 -10.73 8.97
CA LEU A 28 4.32 -11.91 9.80
C LEU A 28 3.34 -12.92 9.15
N PHE A 29 2.21 -12.43 8.66
CA PHE A 29 1.22 -13.28 7.98
C PHE A 29 1.71 -13.78 6.62
N SER A 30 2.54 -12.99 5.91
CA SER A 30 3.13 -13.40 4.63
C SER A 30 4.30 -14.40 4.78
N THR A 31 5.02 -14.41 5.91
CA THR A 31 6.24 -15.24 6.12
C THR A 31 5.99 -16.56 6.85
N GLY A 32 4.76 -16.83 7.29
CA GLY A 32 4.39 -18.17 7.75
C GLY A 32 3.76 -18.27 9.14
N LEU A 33 3.45 -17.15 9.81
CA LEU A 33 2.61 -17.14 11.02
C LEU A 33 1.12 -17.25 10.61
N TYR A 34 0.87 -18.28 9.82
CA TYR A 34 -0.26 -18.38 8.94
C TYR A 34 -1.20 -19.47 9.45
N ILE A 35 -2.46 -19.11 9.66
CA ILE A 35 -3.51 -20.07 10.02
C ILE A 35 -3.76 -20.96 8.79
N ARG A 36 -3.15 -22.14 8.77
CA ARG A 36 -3.33 -23.16 7.70
C ARG A 36 -4.67 -23.87 7.85
N VAL A 37 -5.76 -23.12 7.80
CA VAL A 37 -7.10 -23.68 7.66
C VAL A 37 -7.40 -23.70 6.16
N PRO A 38 -7.39 -24.89 5.51
CA PRO A 38 -7.64 -24.99 4.08
C PRO A 38 -9.10 -24.65 3.79
N LEU A 39 -9.31 -23.83 2.76
CA LEU A 39 -10.64 -23.44 2.27
C LEU A 39 -10.99 -24.15 0.94
N GLY A 40 -10.04 -24.91 0.39
CA GLY A 40 -10.16 -25.63 -0.89
C GLY A 40 -9.27 -25.03 -1.99
N TYR A 41 -8.95 -25.82 -3.02
CA TYR A 41 -8.16 -25.38 -4.20
C TYR A 41 -6.79 -24.75 -3.89
N GLY A 42 -6.17 -25.13 -2.76
CA GLY A 42 -4.88 -24.57 -2.33
C GLY A 42 -4.97 -23.19 -1.66
N PHE A 43 -6.17 -22.64 -1.51
CA PHE A 43 -6.43 -21.48 -0.66
C PHE A 43 -6.50 -21.86 0.80
N TYR A 44 -6.02 -20.96 1.65
CA TYR A 44 -6.23 -21.08 3.07
C TYR A 44 -6.69 -19.74 3.66
N LEU A 45 -7.21 -19.79 4.88
CA LEU A 45 -7.79 -18.63 5.56
C LEU A 45 -6.82 -17.45 5.66
N GLY A 46 -5.53 -17.70 5.87
CA GLY A 46 -4.55 -16.63 5.94
C GLY A 46 -4.38 -15.85 4.62
N ASP A 47 -4.75 -16.38 3.46
CA ASP A 47 -4.63 -15.68 2.16
C ASP A 47 -5.69 -14.57 2.12
N ILE A 48 -6.89 -14.87 2.63
CA ILE A 48 -7.96 -13.87 2.81
C ILE A 48 -7.52 -12.79 3.78
N VAL A 49 -6.89 -13.17 4.90
CA VAL A 49 -6.37 -12.22 5.89
C VAL A 49 -5.29 -11.32 5.27
N VAL A 50 -4.37 -11.88 4.47
CA VAL A 50 -3.34 -11.10 3.78
C VAL A 50 -3.98 -10.09 2.83
N VAL A 51 -4.94 -10.51 1.98
CA VAL A 51 -5.65 -9.58 1.08
C VAL A 51 -6.35 -8.47 1.87
N ALA A 52 -7.04 -8.82 2.96
CA ALA A 52 -7.71 -7.84 3.81
C ALA A 52 -6.73 -6.84 4.45
N LEU A 53 -5.58 -7.33 4.94
CA LEU A 53 -4.53 -6.48 5.50
C LEU A 53 -3.91 -5.55 4.45
N VAL A 54 -3.75 -6.00 3.21
CA VAL A 54 -3.26 -5.15 2.11
C VAL A 54 -4.25 -4.04 1.81
N LEU A 55 -5.55 -4.36 1.73
CA LEU A 55 -6.60 -3.35 1.54
C LEU A 55 -6.64 -2.32 2.68
N LEU A 56 -6.49 -2.77 3.93
CA LEU A 56 -6.40 -1.88 5.09
C LEU A 56 -5.14 -1.02 5.06
N PHE A 57 -4.00 -1.57 4.62
CA PHE A 57 -2.75 -0.82 4.46
C PHE A 57 -2.91 0.30 3.44
N ILE A 58 -3.50 0.01 2.28
CA ILE A 58 -3.77 1.01 1.23
C ILE A 58 -4.72 2.09 1.75
N ALA A 59 -5.85 1.70 2.35
CA ALA A 59 -6.82 2.66 2.88
C ALA A 59 -6.22 3.57 3.97
N LYS A 60 -5.29 3.03 4.77
CA LYS A 60 -4.58 3.83 5.78
C LYS A 60 -3.53 4.73 5.15
N ALA A 61 -2.75 4.24 4.18
CA ALA A 61 -1.75 5.03 3.48
C ALA A 61 -2.37 6.29 2.82
N GLU A 62 -3.53 6.16 2.16
CA GLU A 62 -4.24 7.31 1.58
C GLU A 62 -4.66 8.35 2.63
N GLN A 63 -5.10 7.91 3.82
CA GLN A 63 -5.48 8.80 4.93
C GLN A 63 -4.28 9.58 5.49
N LEU A 64 -3.05 9.09 5.31
CA LEU A 64 -1.84 9.75 5.80
C LEU A 64 -1.33 10.86 4.88
N VAL A 65 -1.78 10.93 3.63
CA VAL A 65 -1.27 11.91 2.65
C VAL A 65 -1.45 13.34 3.15
N ALA A 66 -2.66 13.69 3.60
CA ALA A 66 -2.99 15.04 4.08
C ALA A 66 -2.22 15.46 5.36
N PRO A 67 -2.16 14.65 6.44
CA PRO A 67 -1.39 15.03 7.61
C PRO A 67 0.12 15.07 7.33
N LEU A 68 0.67 14.14 6.54
CA LEU A 68 2.10 14.14 6.20
C LEU A 68 2.48 15.33 5.33
N SER A 69 1.69 15.66 4.30
CA SER A 69 1.97 16.82 3.45
C SER A 69 1.97 18.11 4.26
N SER A 70 1.07 18.26 5.24
CA SER A 70 1.04 19.42 6.12
C SER A 70 2.29 19.55 6.99
N VAL A 71 2.79 18.43 7.54
CA VAL A 71 4.00 18.43 8.39
C VAL A 71 5.26 18.71 7.56
N VAL A 72 5.35 18.11 6.37
CA VAL A 72 6.50 18.27 5.47
C VAL A 72 6.53 19.68 4.87
N SER A 73 5.39 20.23 4.46
CA SER A 73 5.30 21.63 3.98
C SER A 73 5.71 22.62 5.07
N LEU A 74 5.28 22.39 6.32
CA LEU A 74 5.67 23.25 7.45
C LEU A 74 7.17 23.16 7.78
N ALA A 75 7.78 21.99 7.58
CA ALA A 75 9.18 21.74 7.91
C ALA A 75 10.15 22.24 6.84
N LEU A 76 9.74 22.26 5.58
CA LEU A 76 10.57 22.66 4.43
C LEU A 76 10.28 24.07 3.92
N GLU A 77 9.25 24.75 4.44
CA GLU A 77 8.78 26.06 3.95
C GLU A 77 8.43 26.08 2.45
N VAL A 78 8.15 24.90 1.88
CA VAL A 78 7.78 24.73 0.46
C VAL A 78 6.27 24.75 0.30
N GLU A 79 5.85 25.22 -0.88
CA GLU A 79 4.45 25.25 -1.32
C GLU A 79 3.74 23.90 -1.11
N SER A 80 2.69 23.92 -0.28
CA SER A 80 1.97 22.71 0.19
C SER A 80 1.46 21.82 -0.95
N ARG A 81 1.14 22.42 -2.11
CA ARG A 81 0.62 21.70 -3.28
C ARG A 81 1.63 20.73 -3.88
N VAL A 82 2.88 21.18 -4.08
CA VAL A 82 3.95 20.35 -4.65
C VAL A 82 4.31 19.23 -3.67
N VAL A 83 4.43 19.57 -2.38
CA VAL A 83 4.72 18.60 -1.31
C VAL A 83 3.64 17.53 -1.22
N ALA A 84 2.35 17.89 -1.26
CA ALA A 84 1.26 16.93 -1.24
C ALA A 84 1.32 15.94 -2.42
N SER A 85 1.65 16.43 -3.62
CA SER A 85 1.77 15.58 -4.81
C SER A 85 2.92 14.56 -4.70
N ILE A 86 4.07 14.98 -4.17
CA ILE A 86 5.22 14.11 -3.95
C ILE A 86 4.91 13.08 -2.87
N VAL A 87 4.37 13.51 -1.72
CA VAL A 87 4.00 12.63 -0.61
C VAL A 87 2.99 11.59 -1.09
N GLN A 88 1.97 11.99 -1.85
CA GLN A 88 0.99 11.08 -2.43
C GLN A 88 1.64 10.06 -3.37
N ALA A 89 2.54 10.49 -4.26
CA ALA A 89 3.20 9.58 -5.17
C ALA A 89 4.10 8.56 -4.45
N VAL A 90 4.84 9.01 -3.42
CA VAL A 90 5.66 8.13 -2.58
C VAL A 90 4.81 7.09 -1.86
N LEU A 91 3.69 7.51 -1.24
CA LEU A 91 2.75 6.59 -0.59
C LEU A 91 2.15 5.60 -1.58
N ARG A 92 1.77 6.03 -2.78
CA ARG A 92 1.28 5.12 -3.84
C ARG A 92 2.33 4.12 -4.31
N LEU A 93 3.58 4.53 -4.46
CA LEU A 93 4.66 3.59 -4.80
C LEU A 93 4.88 2.57 -3.69
N LEU A 94 4.78 2.99 -2.43
CA LEU A 94 4.85 2.10 -1.27
C LEU A 94 3.70 1.09 -1.27
N GLU A 95 2.47 1.55 -1.51
CA GLU A 95 1.28 0.70 -1.63
C GLU A 95 1.45 -0.35 -2.72
N ILE A 96 1.90 0.06 -3.92
CA ILE A 96 2.17 -0.83 -5.05
C ILE A 96 3.24 -1.86 -4.68
N ALA A 97 4.33 -1.45 -4.03
CA ALA A 97 5.40 -2.36 -3.62
C ALA A 97 4.89 -3.39 -2.60
N VAL A 98 4.16 -2.95 -1.57
CA VAL A 98 3.59 -3.85 -0.56
C VAL A 98 2.62 -4.83 -1.20
N ALA A 99 1.71 -4.36 -2.05
CA ALA A 99 0.78 -5.21 -2.78
C ALA A 99 1.52 -6.22 -3.69
N TYR A 100 2.58 -5.79 -4.38
CA TYR A 100 3.37 -6.65 -5.26
C TYR A 100 3.99 -7.83 -4.52
N TYR A 101 4.56 -7.61 -3.33
CA TYR A 101 5.18 -8.70 -2.57
C TYR A 101 4.15 -9.61 -1.91
N THR A 102 3.03 -9.05 -1.43
CA THR A 102 2.08 -9.79 -0.58
C THR A 102 1.00 -10.53 -1.36
N LEU A 103 0.56 -10.02 -2.52
CA LEU A 103 -0.54 -10.61 -3.29
C LEU A 103 -0.08 -11.67 -4.31
N ARG A 104 1.23 -11.82 -4.51
CA ARG A 104 1.81 -12.68 -5.56
C ARG A 104 1.28 -14.11 -5.51
N ARG A 105 1.30 -14.71 -4.31
CA ARG A 105 0.80 -16.08 -4.09
C ARG A 105 -0.69 -16.19 -4.41
N VAL A 106 -1.49 -15.23 -3.94
CA VAL A 106 -2.95 -15.20 -4.13
C VAL A 106 -3.27 -15.09 -5.62
N PHE A 107 -2.56 -14.23 -6.34
CA PHE A 107 -2.73 -14.06 -7.78
C PHE A 107 -2.39 -15.35 -8.54
N TYR A 108 -1.31 -16.03 -8.19
CA TYR A 108 -0.92 -17.29 -8.83
C TYR A 108 -1.94 -18.40 -8.58
N LEU A 109 -2.48 -18.52 -7.36
CA LEU A 109 -3.54 -19.48 -7.07
C LEU A 109 -4.79 -19.26 -7.93
N LEU A 110 -5.14 -18.00 -8.22
CA LEU A 110 -6.31 -17.66 -9.04
C LEU A 110 -6.07 -17.90 -10.53
N THR A 111 -4.89 -17.54 -11.03
CA THR A 111 -4.67 -17.41 -12.48
C THR A 111 -3.88 -18.56 -13.09
N ALA A 112 -2.98 -19.21 -12.33
CA ALA A 112 -2.21 -20.34 -12.83
C ALA A 112 -3.08 -21.50 -13.36
N PRO A 113 -4.25 -21.85 -12.78
CA PRO A 113 -5.12 -22.87 -13.35
C PRO A 113 -5.69 -22.53 -14.73
N ALA A 114 -5.82 -21.25 -15.06
CA ALA A 114 -6.42 -20.78 -16.31
C ALA A 114 -5.39 -20.56 -17.42
N ILE A 115 -4.22 -20.01 -17.09
CA ILE A 115 -3.22 -19.55 -18.08
C ILE A 115 -1.83 -20.17 -17.91
N GLY A 116 -1.63 -21.01 -16.90
CA GLY A 116 -0.31 -21.57 -16.55
C GLY A 116 0.53 -20.63 -15.69
N LEU A 117 1.48 -21.21 -14.94
CA LEU A 117 2.27 -20.49 -13.95
C LEU A 117 3.19 -19.43 -14.56
N GLU A 118 3.82 -19.72 -15.71
CA GLU A 118 4.73 -18.79 -16.39
C GLU A 118 3.98 -17.55 -16.91
N ASN A 119 2.87 -17.75 -17.62
CA ASN A 119 2.05 -16.66 -18.11
C ASN A 119 1.41 -15.87 -16.97
N SER A 120 1.04 -16.54 -15.87
CA SER A 120 0.56 -15.89 -14.64
C SER A 120 1.64 -14.99 -14.02
N SER A 121 2.91 -15.44 -13.98
CA SER A 121 4.02 -14.59 -13.51
C SER A 121 4.20 -13.36 -14.39
N ILE A 122 4.23 -13.55 -15.71
CA ILE A 122 4.39 -12.44 -16.67
C ILE A 122 3.24 -11.44 -16.55
N ALA A 123 2.00 -11.93 -16.47
CA ALA A 123 0.82 -11.08 -16.29
C ALA A 123 0.88 -10.29 -14.98
N TYR A 124 1.29 -10.93 -13.88
CA TYR A 124 1.46 -10.28 -12.59
C TYR A 124 2.46 -9.12 -12.67
N ASP A 125 3.66 -9.38 -13.18
CA ASP A 125 4.73 -8.39 -13.27
C ASP A 125 4.32 -7.23 -14.20
N ALA A 126 3.64 -7.53 -15.31
CA ALA A 126 3.15 -6.52 -16.24
C ALA A 126 2.10 -5.59 -15.60
N ILE A 127 1.15 -6.13 -14.83
CA ILE A 127 0.13 -5.32 -14.15
C ILE A 127 0.78 -4.31 -13.19
N PHE A 128 1.73 -4.78 -12.37
CA PHE A 128 2.40 -3.93 -11.39
C PHE A 128 3.36 -2.93 -12.04
N LEU A 129 4.02 -3.30 -13.14
CA LEU A 129 4.83 -2.39 -13.93
C LEU A 129 3.98 -1.24 -14.49
N VAL A 130 2.83 -1.55 -15.10
CA VAL A 130 1.91 -0.53 -15.62
C VAL A 130 1.41 0.38 -14.51
N ALA A 131 1.04 -0.18 -13.35
CA ALA A 131 0.61 0.61 -12.19
C ALA A 131 1.72 1.57 -11.72
N ALA A 132 2.97 1.10 -11.62
CA ALA A 132 4.12 1.92 -11.24
C ALA A 132 4.39 3.04 -12.27
N CYS A 133 4.33 2.73 -13.57
CA CYS A 133 4.49 3.70 -14.64
C CYS A 133 3.41 4.79 -14.59
N ILE A 134 2.15 4.44 -14.30
CA ILE A 134 1.06 5.41 -14.15
C ILE A 134 1.33 6.36 -12.98
N VAL A 135 1.81 5.85 -11.84
CA VAL A 135 2.17 6.70 -10.69
C VAL A 135 3.32 7.63 -11.03
N ALA A 136 4.38 7.11 -11.66
CA ALA A 136 5.53 7.91 -12.09
C ALA A 136 5.13 9.00 -13.09
N TYR A 137 4.29 8.65 -14.09
CA TYR A 137 3.77 9.60 -15.07
C TYR A 137 2.96 10.72 -14.40
N ASN A 138 2.07 10.37 -13.47
CA ASN A 138 1.26 11.35 -12.75
C ASN A 138 2.11 12.29 -11.89
N LEU A 139 3.18 11.77 -11.26
CA LEU A 139 4.13 12.58 -10.50
C LEU A 139 4.90 13.55 -11.41
N VAL A 140 5.44 13.08 -12.53
CA VAL A 140 6.15 13.95 -13.49
C VAL A 140 5.20 15.04 -14.02
N LYS A 141 3.96 14.66 -14.37
CA LYS A 141 2.94 15.59 -14.85
C LYS A 141 2.54 16.62 -13.80
N SER A 142 2.51 16.28 -12.51
CA SER A 142 2.20 17.25 -11.45
C SER A 142 3.34 18.21 -11.16
N LEU A 143 4.59 17.79 -11.39
CA LEU A 143 5.78 18.64 -11.22
C LEU A 143 6.05 19.56 -12.41
N ALA A 144 5.59 19.19 -13.60
CA ALA A 144 5.75 19.98 -14.82
C ALA A 144 4.68 21.07 -15.02
N ARG A 145 3.70 21.18 -14.12
CA ARG A 145 2.66 22.22 -14.09
C ARG A 145 2.95 23.25 -13.02
#